data_AF-A0A7V7QHR8-F1
#
_entry.id   AF-A0A7V7QHR8-F1
#
_cell.length_a   1.000
_cell.length_b   1.000
_cell.length_c   1.000
_cell.angle_alpha   90.00
_cell.angle_beta   90.00
_cell.angle_gamma   90.00
#
_symmetry.space_group_name_H-M   'P 1'
#
loop_
_entity.id
_entity.type
_entity.pdbx_description
1 polymer ?
#
loop_
_entity_poly.entity_id
_entity_poly.type
_entity_poly.pdbx_seq_one_letter_code
_entity_poly.pdbx_strand_id
1 'polypeptide(L)'
;MNQQEKDTRQLIIDTAKDLINETGNIEEITVRQIAKRAEVGIGLINYHFKSKDNLLSEAVGDVMSEMICKFTKEDSNSMISPVVKLKALLKELYSFAGRNEKLIHFILNREVVGGDFKTALYLISFLKEIFGENEDEMKLRIIALQILLPIQVTGLNEESFLMYSGIDLSNVEQRERFIDALINNLMKEKG
;
A
#
# COMPACT_ATOMS: atom_id res chain seq x y z
N MET A 1 -18.85 11.64 -15.98
CA MET A 1 -17.67 11.80 -16.86
C MET A 1 -17.93 11.13 -18.18
N ASN A 2 -17.67 11.80 -19.29
CA ASN A 2 -17.68 11.18 -20.62
C ASN A 2 -16.42 10.30 -20.81
N GLN A 3 -16.36 9.52 -21.90
CA GLN A 3 -15.25 8.59 -22.12
C GLN A 3 -13.89 9.32 -22.21
N GLN A 4 -13.85 10.44 -22.92
CA GLN A 4 -12.64 11.25 -23.10
C GLN A 4 -12.10 11.81 -21.78
N GLU A 5 -12.97 12.20 -20.85
CA GLU A 5 -12.59 12.62 -19.50
C GLU A 5 -12.01 11.47 -18.67
N LYS A 6 -12.54 10.24 -18.83
CA LYS A 6 -11.98 9.05 -18.16
C LYS A 6 -10.60 8.72 -18.71
N ASP A 7 -10.43 8.76 -20.03
CA ASP A 7 -9.17 8.48 -20.68
C ASP A 7 -8.09 9.51 -20.29
N THR A 8 -8.47 10.79 -20.21
CA THR A 8 -7.56 11.87 -19.75
C THR A 8 -7.17 11.68 -18.30
N ARG A 9 -8.13 11.37 -17.42
CA ARG A 9 -7.85 11.10 -16.00
C ARG A 9 -6.89 9.92 -15.84
N GLN A 10 -7.12 8.82 -16.56
CA GLN A 10 -6.26 7.64 -16.51
C GLN A 10 -4.87 7.94 -17.06
N LEU A 11 -4.75 8.66 -18.18
CA LEU A 11 -3.47 9.11 -18.73
C LEU A 11 -2.64 9.89 -17.69
N ILE A 12 -3.28 10.78 -16.92
CA ILE A 12 -2.61 11.54 -15.86
C ILE A 12 -2.14 10.62 -14.73
N ILE A 13 -2.95 9.63 -14.33
CA ILE A 13 -2.55 8.62 -13.34
C ILE A 13 -1.36 7.82 -13.84
N ASP A 14 -1.43 7.27 -15.06
CA ASP A 14 -0.37 6.44 -15.64
C ASP A 14 0.93 7.23 -15.78
N THR A 15 0.86 8.50 -16.19
CA THR A 15 2.03 9.39 -16.23
C THR A 15 2.63 9.63 -14.85
N ALA A 16 1.80 9.80 -13.81
CA ALA A 16 2.28 9.95 -12.45
C ALA A 16 2.94 8.66 -11.93
N LYS A 17 2.37 7.49 -12.25
CA LYS A 17 2.92 6.17 -11.92
C LYS A 17 4.29 5.97 -12.54
N ASP A 18 4.45 6.30 -13.82
CA ASP A 18 5.75 6.23 -14.51
C ASP A 18 6.81 7.07 -13.79
N LEU A 19 6.46 8.32 -13.44
CA LEU A 19 7.37 9.20 -12.69
C LEU A 19 7.70 8.65 -11.30
N ILE A 20 6.74 8.04 -10.59
CA ILE A 20 6.96 7.39 -9.28
C ILE A 20 7.96 6.23 -9.41
N ASN A 21 7.82 5.42 -10.47
CA ASN A 21 8.70 4.29 -10.73
C ASN A 21 10.11 4.74 -11.16
N GLU A 22 10.24 5.87 -11.85
CA GLU A 22 11.52 6.42 -12.33
C GLU A 22 12.32 7.17 -11.25
N THR A 23 11.66 8.01 -10.45
CA THR A 23 12.35 9.04 -9.65
C THR A 23 12.88 8.55 -8.32
N GLY A 24 12.43 7.40 -7.80
CA GLY A 24 12.85 6.85 -6.50
C GLY A 24 12.42 7.67 -5.28
N ASN A 25 12.23 8.99 -5.44
CA ASN A 25 11.77 9.96 -4.47
C ASN A 25 10.52 10.68 -4.99
N ILE A 26 9.36 10.30 -4.46
CA ILE A 26 8.06 10.82 -4.92
C ILE A 26 7.89 12.31 -4.56
N GLU A 27 8.65 12.84 -3.59
CA GLU A 27 8.56 14.26 -3.22
C GLU A 27 8.97 15.21 -4.35
N GLU A 28 9.90 14.78 -5.20
CA GLU A 28 10.42 15.57 -6.33
C GLU A 28 9.41 15.70 -7.49
N ILE A 29 8.36 14.88 -7.49
CA ILE A 29 7.34 14.91 -8.52
C ILE A 29 6.44 16.14 -8.34
N THR A 30 6.31 16.92 -9.41
CA THR A 30 5.49 18.14 -9.48
C THR A 30 4.35 17.99 -10.49
N VAL A 31 3.26 18.72 -10.25
CA VAL A 31 2.13 18.80 -11.20
C VAL A 31 2.57 19.29 -12.58
N ARG A 32 3.61 20.14 -12.66
CA ARG A 32 4.14 20.64 -13.93
C ARG A 32 4.85 19.56 -14.73
N GLN A 33 5.64 18.69 -14.07
CA GLN A 33 6.30 17.56 -14.73
C GLN A 33 5.25 16.58 -15.27
N ILE A 34 4.23 16.27 -14.46
CA ILE A 34 3.12 15.39 -14.88
C ILE A 34 2.38 15.99 -16.07
N ALA A 35 1.96 17.27 -15.99
CA ALA A 35 1.26 17.96 -17.06
C ALA A 35 2.05 17.96 -18.37
N LYS A 36 3.35 18.26 -18.28
CA LYS A 36 4.25 18.28 -19.44
C LYS A 36 4.38 16.90 -20.08
N ARG A 37 4.53 15.84 -19.28
CA ARG A 37 4.73 14.47 -19.77
C ARG A 37 3.44 13.84 -20.31
N ALA A 38 2.29 14.17 -19.72
CA ALA A 38 0.97 13.73 -20.19
C ALA A 38 0.43 14.58 -21.36
N GLU A 39 1.14 15.66 -21.75
CA GLU A 39 0.69 16.63 -22.75
C GLU A 39 -0.69 17.25 -22.45
N VAL A 40 -0.97 17.48 -21.17
CA VAL A 40 -2.24 18.09 -20.70
C VAL A 40 -2.01 19.44 -20.03
N GLY A 41 -3.05 20.28 -20.04
CA GLY A 41 -3.03 21.53 -19.26
C GLY A 41 -3.09 21.26 -17.75
N ILE A 42 -2.36 22.05 -16.94
CA ILE A 42 -2.39 21.97 -15.47
C ILE A 42 -3.83 22.11 -14.91
N GLY A 43 -4.68 22.90 -15.59
CA GLY A 43 -6.08 23.06 -15.23
C GLY A 43 -6.88 21.74 -15.25
N LEU A 44 -6.55 20.81 -16.16
CA LEU A 44 -7.20 19.49 -16.22
C LEU A 44 -6.79 18.61 -15.03
N ILE A 45 -5.53 18.66 -14.64
CA ILE A 45 -5.06 17.95 -13.44
C ILE A 45 -5.79 18.48 -12.20
N ASN A 46 -5.87 19.80 -12.02
CA ASN A 46 -6.58 20.40 -10.90
C ASN A 46 -8.09 20.08 -10.93
N TYR A 47 -8.69 20.04 -12.12
CA TYR A 47 -10.09 19.66 -12.28
C TYR A 47 -10.37 18.23 -11.76
N HIS A 48 -9.55 17.26 -12.18
CA HIS A 48 -9.72 15.85 -11.85
C HIS A 48 -9.31 15.49 -10.42
N PHE A 49 -8.20 16.03 -9.91
CA PHE A 49 -7.58 15.56 -8.66
C PHE A 49 -7.63 16.57 -7.52
N LYS A 50 -7.92 17.84 -7.79
CA LYS A 50 -7.96 18.96 -6.81
C LYS A 50 -6.61 19.35 -6.20
N SER A 51 -5.75 18.39 -5.88
CA SER A 51 -4.41 18.63 -5.31
C SER A 51 -3.38 17.64 -5.86
N LYS A 52 -2.09 17.97 -5.69
CA LYS A 52 -0.98 17.07 -6.00
C LYS A 52 -1.06 15.79 -5.17
N ASP A 53 -1.33 15.91 -3.88
CA ASP A 53 -1.34 14.77 -2.96
C ASP A 53 -2.48 13.80 -3.27
N ASN A 54 -3.64 14.30 -3.72
CA ASN A 54 -4.72 13.44 -4.19
C ASN A 54 -4.29 12.64 -5.43
N LEU A 55 -3.72 13.31 -6.43
CA LEU A 55 -3.20 12.65 -7.64
C LEU A 55 -2.15 11.59 -7.28
N LEU A 56 -1.15 11.97 -6.49
CA LEU A 56 -0.08 11.05 -6.11
C LEU A 56 -0.59 9.92 -5.22
N SER A 57 -1.58 10.16 -4.36
CA SER A 57 -2.18 9.10 -3.53
C SER A 57 -2.88 8.04 -4.37
N GLU A 58 -3.58 8.44 -5.43
CA GLU A 58 -4.20 7.50 -6.36
C GLU A 58 -3.15 6.73 -7.17
N ALA A 59 -2.14 7.44 -7.70
CA ALA A 59 -1.06 6.80 -8.45
C ALA A 59 -0.26 5.81 -7.58
N VAL A 60 0.02 6.15 -6.32
CA VAL A 60 0.65 5.24 -5.35
C VAL A 60 -0.23 4.04 -5.05
N GLY A 61 -1.55 4.23 -4.88
CA GLY A 61 -2.50 3.14 -4.70
C GLY A 61 -2.51 2.15 -5.88
N ASP A 62 -2.39 2.67 -7.11
CA ASP A 62 -2.26 1.84 -8.31
C ASP A 62 -0.93 1.07 -8.34
N VAL A 63 0.19 1.71 -8.01
CA VAL A 63 1.50 1.03 -7.94
C VAL A 63 1.49 -0.07 -6.86
N MET A 64 0.94 0.20 -5.69
CA MET A 64 0.78 -0.81 -4.63
C MET A 64 -0.15 -1.95 -5.07
N SER A 65 -1.24 -1.65 -5.77
CA SER A 65 -2.14 -2.66 -6.33
C SER A 65 -1.43 -3.55 -7.35
N GLU A 66 -0.55 -2.99 -8.19
CA GLU A 66 0.29 -3.76 -9.11
C GLU A 66 1.29 -4.65 -8.38
N MET A 67 1.92 -4.17 -7.30
CA MET A 67 2.77 -4.99 -6.44
C MET A 67 2.00 -6.18 -5.89
N ILE A 68 0.82 -5.94 -5.30
CA ILE A 68 -0.06 -7.01 -4.80
C ILE A 68 -0.41 -8.02 -5.90
N CYS A 69 -0.74 -7.55 -7.10
CA CYS A 69 -1.06 -8.40 -8.24
C CYS A 69 0.12 -9.30 -8.66
N LYS A 70 1.37 -8.87 -8.49
CA LYS A 70 2.53 -9.72 -8.77
C LYS A 70 2.58 -10.89 -7.79
N PHE A 71 2.38 -10.64 -6.50
CA PHE A 71 2.38 -11.68 -5.47
C PHE A 71 1.22 -12.67 -5.59
N THR A 72 0.07 -12.26 -6.12
CA THR A 72 -1.07 -13.16 -6.35
C THR A 72 -0.98 -13.94 -7.67
N LYS A 73 -0.27 -13.41 -8.68
CA LYS A 73 -0.06 -14.06 -9.98
C LYS A 73 1.19 -14.93 -10.05
N GLU A 74 2.19 -14.69 -9.20
CA GLU A 74 3.42 -15.49 -9.16
C GLU A 74 3.13 -16.92 -8.69
N ASP A 75 3.04 -17.76 -9.72
CA ASP A 75 3.00 -19.23 -9.79
C ASP A 75 2.21 -19.93 -8.68
N SER A 76 1.01 -20.38 -9.03
CA SER A 76 0.27 -21.43 -8.32
C SER A 76 1.07 -22.75 -8.19
N ASN A 77 2.18 -22.89 -8.93
CA ASN A 77 3.15 -23.99 -8.84
C ASN A 77 4.37 -23.70 -7.95
N SER A 78 4.50 -22.52 -7.36
CA SER A 78 5.61 -22.23 -6.46
C SER A 78 5.44 -23.01 -5.14
N MET A 79 6.47 -23.73 -4.70
CA MET A 79 6.52 -24.38 -3.38
C MET A 79 6.57 -23.38 -2.20
N ILE A 80 6.36 -22.08 -2.47
CA ILE A 80 6.46 -21.02 -1.48
C ILE A 80 5.15 -20.95 -0.70
N SER A 81 5.24 -21.13 0.62
CA SER A 81 4.09 -21.04 1.52
C SER A 81 3.36 -19.69 1.39
N PRO A 82 2.01 -19.66 1.36
CA PRO A 82 1.23 -18.43 1.32
C PRO A 82 1.56 -17.43 2.45
N VAL A 83 1.95 -17.93 3.63
CA VAL A 83 2.40 -17.09 4.76
C VAL A 83 3.70 -16.35 4.41
N VAL A 84 4.61 -17.01 3.70
CA VAL A 84 5.87 -16.39 3.25
C VAL A 84 5.60 -15.34 2.18
N LYS A 85 4.67 -15.60 1.25
CA LYS A 85 4.25 -14.61 0.24
C LYS A 85 3.65 -13.37 0.89
N LEU A 86 2.74 -13.54 1.88
CA LEU A 86 2.14 -12.44 2.61
C LEU A 86 3.19 -11.59 3.35
N LYS A 87 4.15 -12.23 4.03
CA LYS A 87 5.27 -11.53 4.69
C LYS A 87 6.09 -10.71 3.71
N ALA A 88 6.48 -11.31 2.60
CA ALA A 88 7.26 -10.63 1.56
C ALA A 88 6.51 -9.43 0.97
N LEU A 89 5.23 -9.60 0.67
CA LEU A 89 4.36 -8.51 0.18
C LEU A 89 4.32 -7.33 1.16
N LEU A 90 4.04 -7.58 2.45
CA LEU A 90 3.95 -6.49 3.42
C LEU A 90 5.30 -5.76 3.62
N LYS A 91 6.42 -6.50 3.56
CA LYS A 91 7.76 -5.93 3.64
C LYS A 91 8.08 -5.05 2.42
N GLU A 92 7.69 -5.47 1.22
CA GLU A 92 7.86 -4.67 -0.01
C GLU A 92 6.97 -3.42 0.01
N LEU A 93 5.70 -3.56 0.41
CA LEU A 93 4.78 -2.43 0.54
C LEU A 93 5.28 -1.39 1.55
N TYR A 94 5.76 -1.80 2.72
CA TYR A 94 6.34 -0.87 3.70
C TYR A 94 7.57 -0.16 3.11
N SER A 95 8.47 -0.92 2.49
CA SER A 95 9.69 -0.35 1.91
C SER A 95 9.39 0.65 0.78
N PHE A 96 8.33 0.40 0.00
CA PHE A 96 7.84 1.34 -1.00
C PHE A 96 7.22 2.60 -0.36
N ALA A 97 6.39 2.41 0.68
CA ALA A 97 5.76 3.48 1.42
C ALA A 97 6.79 4.47 2.03
N GLY A 98 7.95 3.97 2.47
CA GLY A 98 9.05 4.79 3.00
C GLY A 98 9.74 5.73 2.00
N ARG A 99 9.40 5.69 0.70
CA ARG A 99 9.99 6.59 -0.32
C ARG A 99 9.46 8.02 -0.26
N ASN A 100 8.39 8.28 0.47
CA ASN A 100 7.84 9.62 0.69
C ASN A 100 6.99 9.65 1.97
N GLU A 101 7.61 10.12 3.05
CA GLU A 101 7.00 10.19 4.39
C GLU A 101 5.71 11.03 4.41
N LYS A 102 5.70 12.19 3.74
CA LYS A 102 4.52 13.07 3.73
C LYS A 102 3.34 12.44 3.01
N LEU A 103 3.59 11.81 1.88
CA LEU A 103 2.53 11.17 1.09
C LEU A 103 2.00 9.92 1.78
N ILE A 104 2.87 9.10 2.37
CA ILE A 104 2.39 7.95 3.13
C ILE A 104 1.60 8.40 4.36
N HIS A 105 2.03 9.44 5.07
CA HIS A 105 1.27 9.99 6.18
C HIS A 105 -0.10 10.49 5.73
N PHE A 106 -0.20 11.14 4.57
CA PHE A 106 -1.47 11.54 3.96
C PHE A 106 -2.38 10.35 3.66
N ILE A 107 -1.85 9.27 3.06
CA ILE A 107 -2.59 8.05 2.74
C ILE A 107 -3.08 7.36 4.03
N LEU A 108 -2.18 7.12 4.98
CA LEU A 108 -2.47 6.43 6.23
C LEU A 108 -3.50 7.18 7.09
N ASN A 109 -3.47 8.52 7.12
CA ASN A 109 -4.52 9.30 7.79
C ASN A 109 -5.90 9.07 7.14
N ARG A 110 -5.99 8.99 5.81
CA ARG A 110 -7.25 8.70 5.12
C ARG A 110 -7.75 7.28 5.39
N GLU A 111 -6.85 6.32 5.49
CA GLU A 111 -7.20 4.93 5.82
C GLU A 111 -7.66 4.80 7.28
N VAL A 112 -6.79 5.20 8.22
CA VAL A 112 -7.00 4.98 9.66
C VAL A 112 -8.08 5.90 10.23
N VAL A 113 -8.04 7.20 9.92
CA VAL A 113 -8.99 8.19 10.46
C VAL A 113 -10.22 8.32 9.55
N GLY A 114 -10.02 8.26 8.23
CA GLY A 114 -11.10 8.39 7.26
C GLY A 114 -11.93 7.11 7.05
N GLY A 115 -11.50 5.97 7.60
CA GLY A 115 -12.25 4.71 7.53
C GLY A 115 -12.23 4.05 6.14
N ASP A 116 -11.17 4.27 5.35
CA ASP A 116 -10.98 3.57 4.08
C ASP A 116 -10.33 2.19 4.32
N PHE A 117 -11.17 1.15 4.26
CA PHE A 117 -10.74 -0.24 4.48
C PHE A 117 -10.41 -1.00 3.19
N LYS A 118 -10.29 -0.34 2.04
CA LYS A 118 -9.99 -1.02 0.76
C LYS A 118 -8.69 -1.81 0.83
N THR A 119 -7.68 -1.28 1.50
CA THR A 119 -6.37 -1.93 1.61
C THR A 119 -6.44 -3.29 2.31
N ALA A 120 -7.34 -3.43 3.29
CA ALA A 120 -7.59 -4.70 3.96
C ALA A 120 -8.17 -5.78 3.03
N LEU A 121 -8.87 -5.38 1.96
CA LEU A 121 -9.45 -6.33 0.99
C LEU A 121 -8.37 -7.07 0.19
N TYR A 122 -7.21 -6.44 -0.03
CA TYR A 122 -6.11 -7.07 -0.76
C TYR A 122 -5.48 -8.26 -0.01
N LEU A 123 -5.61 -8.30 1.32
CA LEU A 123 -5.10 -9.41 2.12
C LEU A 123 -6.02 -10.63 2.06
N ILE A 124 -7.28 -10.47 1.67
CA ILE A 124 -8.28 -11.55 1.76
C ILE A 124 -7.91 -12.77 0.94
N SER A 125 -7.36 -12.61 -0.26
CA SER A 125 -6.91 -13.76 -1.08
C SER A 125 -5.81 -14.56 -0.38
N PHE A 126 -4.79 -13.89 0.17
CA PHE A 126 -3.73 -14.55 0.93
C PHE A 126 -4.28 -15.25 2.17
N LEU A 127 -5.22 -14.60 2.87
CA LEU A 127 -5.82 -15.18 4.07
C LEU A 127 -6.70 -16.39 3.73
N LYS A 128 -7.39 -16.42 2.57
CA LYS A 128 -8.10 -17.61 2.09
C LYS A 128 -7.14 -18.76 1.79
N GLU A 129 -6.01 -18.49 1.14
CA GLU A 129 -4.98 -19.51 0.90
C GLU A 129 -4.39 -20.08 2.21
N ILE A 130 -4.26 -19.26 3.25
CA ILE A 130 -3.68 -19.65 4.54
C ILE A 130 -4.70 -20.36 5.45
N PHE A 131 -5.90 -19.80 5.59
CA PHE A 131 -6.90 -20.24 6.54
C PHE A 131 -7.87 -21.26 5.95
N GLY A 132 -8.22 -21.11 4.67
CA GLY A 132 -9.10 -21.97 3.89
C GLY A 132 -10.07 -21.16 3.03
N GLU A 133 -10.35 -21.63 1.81
CA GLU A 133 -11.26 -20.95 0.87
C GLU A 133 -12.70 -20.80 1.38
N ASN A 134 -13.12 -21.70 2.28
CA ASN A 134 -14.46 -21.72 2.88
C ASN A 134 -14.51 -21.03 4.26
N GLU A 135 -13.43 -20.38 4.69
CA GLU A 135 -13.41 -19.67 5.97
C GLU A 135 -14.37 -18.47 5.95
N ASP A 136 -14.96 -18.15 7.10
CA ASP A 136 -15.86 -17.01 7.25
C ASP A 136 -15.18 -15.70 6.83
N GLU A 137 -15.76 -15.01 5.86
CA GLU A 137 -15.22 -13.78 5.30
C GLU A 137 -15.13 -12.66 6.36
N MET A 138 -16.06 -12.62 7.32
CA MET A 138 -15.98 -11.66 8.43
C MET A 138 -14.72 -11.89 9.26
N LYS A 139 -14.41 -13.16 9.58
CA LYS A 139 -13.20 -13.53 10.30
C LYS A 139 -11.94 -13.15 9.52
N LEU A 140 -11.89 -13.42 8.21
CA LEU A 140 -10.74 -13.03 7.38
C LEU A 140 -10.53 -11.51 7.34
N ARG A 141 -11.62 -10.73 7.28
CA ARG A 141 -11.56 -9.26 7.34
C ARG A 141 -11.03 -8.77 8.68
N ILE A 142 -11.43 -9.39 9.79
CA ILE A 142 -10.88 -9.07 11.12
C ILE A 142 -9.39 -9.37 11.19
N ILE A 143 -8.95 -10.53 10.68
CA ILE A 143 -7.53 -10.90 10.63
C ILE A 143 -6.73 -9.90 9.78
N ALA A 144 -7.26 -9.49 8.62
CA ALA A 144 -6.62 -8.47 7.79
C ALA A 144 -6.40 -7.15 8.55
N LEU A 145 -7.39 -6.72 9.35
CA LEU A 145 -7.27 -5.53 10.18
C LEU A 145 -6.26 -5.69 11.32
N GLN A 146 -6.21 -6.87 11.96
CA GLN A 146 -5.23 -7.19 12.99
C GLN A 146 -3.79 -7.17 12.47
N ILE A 147 -3.59 -7.41 11.18
CA ILE A 147 -2.28 -7.31 10.52
C ILE A 147 -1.98 -5.86 10.12
N LEU A 148 -2.91 -5.19 9.44
CA LEU A 148 -2.64 -3.88 8.84
C LEU A 148 -2.62 -2.73 9.85
N LEU A 149 -3.59 -2.68 10.76
CA LEU A 149 -3.72 -1.52 11.66
C LEU A 149 -2.47 -1.30 12.53
N PRO A 150 -1.84 -2.35 13.11
CA PRO A 150 -0.57 -2.15 13.81
C PRO A 150 0.51 -1.56 12.92
N ILE A 151 0.66 -2.04 11.68
CA ILE A 151 1.67 -1.52 10.73
C ILE A 151 1.40 -0.05 10.39
N GLN A 152 0.14 0.30 10.09
CA GLN A 152 -0.26 1.64 9.72
C GLN A 152 -0.12 2.65 10.87
N VAL A 153 -0.57 2.26 12.07
CA VAL A 153 -0.54 3.14 13.26
C VAL A 153 0.89 3.35 13.75
N THR A 154 1.73 2.30 13.74
CA THR A 154 3.13 2.46 14.15
C THR A 154 3.95 3.21 13.10
N GLY A 155 3.67 3.03 11.81
CA GLY A 155 4.26 3.86 10.75
C GLY A 155 3.87 5.34 10.83
N LEU A 156 2.67 5.66 11.32
CA LEU A 156 2.27 7.05 11.61
C LEU A 156 2.97 7.65 12.84
N ASN A 157 3.47 6.81 13.75
CA ASN A 157 3.94 7.21 15.08
C ASN A 157 5.26 6.51 15.44
N GLU A 158 6.22 6.47 14.51
CA GLU A 158 7.43 5.65 14.65
C GLU A 158 8.22 5.95 15.93
N GLU A 159 8.37 7.23 16.27
CA GLU A 159 9.09 7.67 17.49
C GLU A 159 8.39 7.17 18.77
N SER A 160 7.07 7.37 18.86
CA SER A 160 6.28 6.90 20.01
C SER A 160 6.31 5.38 20.12
N PHE A 161 6.27 4.67 18.99
CA PHE A 161 6.35 3.22 18.96
C PHE A 161 7.73 2.70 19.37
N LEU A 162 8.81 3.38 18.94
CA LEU A 162 10.17 3.09 19.37
C LEU A 162 10.31 3.25 20.89
N MET A 163 9.79 4.36 21.45
CA MET A 163 9.83 4.57 22.91
C MET A 163 9.04 3.50 23.68
N TYR A 164 7.91 3.05 23.15
CA TYR A 164 7.07 2.03 23.80
C TYR A 164 7.66 0.62 23.72
N SER A 165 8.16 0.22 22.55
CA SER A 165 8.51 -1.17 22.25
C SER A 165 10.01 -1.46 22.18
N GLY A 166 10.84 -0.42 22.01
CA GLY A 166 12.25 -0.55 21.68
C GLY A 166 12.53 -0.97 20.23
N ILE A 167 11.50 -1.08 19.38
CA ILE A 167 11.63 -1.46 17.97
C ILE A 167 11.78 -0.21 17.11
N ASP A 168 12.90 -0.11 16.42
CA ASP A 168 13.18 0.95 15.46
C ASP A 168 12.69 0.55 14.05
N LEU A 169 11.64 1.21 13.56
CA LEU A 169 11.05 0.92 12.24
C LEU A 169 11.88 1.45 11.07
N SER A 170 12.78 2.41 11.33
CA SER A 170 13.75 2.88 10.34
C SER A 170 14.81 1.81 10.05
N ASN A 171 15.09 0.95 11.05
CA ASN A 171 15.94 -0.22 10.89
C ASN A 171 15.18 -1.35 10.17
N VAL A 172 15.65 -1.71 8.97
CA VAL A 172 15.02 -2.72 8.09
C VAL A 172 14.84 -4.07 8.80
N GLU A 173 15.86 -4.57 9.51
CA GLU A 173 15.80 -5.88 10.17
C GLU A 173 14.76 -5.88 11.30
N GLN A 174 14.75 -4.84 12.14
CA GLN A 174 13.81 -4.72 13.24
C GLN A 174 12.37 -4.57 12.74
N ARG A 175 12.17 -3.76 11.70
CA ARG A 175 10.88 -3.61 11.03
C ARG A 175 10.36 -4.93 10.46
N GLU A 176 11.21 -5.66 9.73
CA GLU A 176 10.83 -6.95 9.17
C GLU A 176 10.46 -7.97 10.25
N ARG A 177 11.21 -7.99 11.35
CA ARG A 177 10.91 -8.82 12.51
C ARG A 177 9.57 -8.45 13.15
N PHE A 178 9.23 -7.16 13.20
CA PHE A 178 7.93 -6.69 13.68
C PHE A 178 6.78 -7.22 12.79
N ILE A 179 6.89 -7.06 11.47
CA ILE A 179 5.90 -7.61 10.51
C ILE A 179 5.78 -9.13 10.66
N ASP A 180 6.91 -9.84 10.77
CA ASP A 180 6.93 -11.28 10.95
C ASP A 180 6.25 -11.71 12.26
N ALA A 181 6.45 -10.95 13.34
CA ALA A 181 5.82 -11.21 14.64
C ALA A 181 4.29 -11.06 14.58
N LEU A 182 3.79 -10.00 13.94
CA LEU A 182 2.34 -9.78 13.76
C LEU A 182 1.68 -10.98 13.06
N ILE A 183 2.26 -11.42 11.95
CA ILE A 183 1.74 -12.57 11.20
C ILE A 183 1.88 -13.85 12.02
N ASN A 184 3.05 -14.13 12.58
CA ASN A 184 3.30 -15.37 13.33
C ASN A 184 2.36 -15.54 14.53
N ASN A 185 2.00 -14.46 15.22
CA ASN A 185 1.09 -14.51 16.36
C ASN A 185 -0.30 -15.01 15.96
N LEU A 186 -0.78 -14.63 14.77
CA LEU A 186 -2.08 -15.05 14.24
C LEU A 186 -2.04 -16.48 13.67
N MET A 187 -0.87 -16.95 13.24
CA MET A 187 -0.71 -18.32 12.71
C MET A 187 -0.56 -19.39 13.80
N LYS A 188 -0.19 -19.00 15.02
CA LYS A 188 -0.02 -19.94 16.15
C LYS A 188 -1.33 -20.53 16.67
N GLU A 189 -2.48 -19.95 16.33
CA GLU A 189 -3.80 -20.46 16.73
C GLU A 189 -4.26 -21.71 15.94
N LYS A 190 -3.45 -22.20 14.98
CA LYS A 190 -3.67 -23.49 14.28
C LYS A 190 -2.96 -24.70 14.91
N GLY A 191 -2.36 -24.53 16.11
CA GLY A 191 -1.70 -25.59 16.87
C GLY A 191 -2.63 -26.32 17.82
#